data_AF-A0A1F3A6H3-F1
#
_entry.id   AF-A0A1F3A6H3-F1
#
_cell.length_a   1.000
_cell.length_b   1.000
_cell.length_c   1.000
_cell.angle_alpha   90.00
_cell.angle_beta   90.00
_cell.angle_gamma   90.00
#
_symmetry.space_group_name_H-M   'P 1'
#
loop_
_entity.id
_entity.type
_entity.pdbx_description
1 polymer ?
#
loop_
_entity_poly.entity_id
_entity_poly.type
_entity_poly.pdbx_seq_one_letter_code
_entity_poly.pdbx_strand_id
1 'polypeptide(L)'
;MSDSVPKASAAATAACGVYLLVALADARVVAIEEARFLGGVVNDPAFRGFDTRELAGEYNRLLALLRDDWKAAEAEILNAASSVKSDETAVSAIKVAARQAIVADQLIKPQEELVLARIAGALGLAADEL
;
A
#
# COMPACT_ATOMS: atom_id res chain seq x y z
N MET A 1 -5.29 -1.18 -32.45
CA MET A 1 -4.55 -2.09 -31.55
C MET A 1 -4.62 -1.44 -30.19
N SER A 2 -5.50 -1.93 -29.32
CA SER A 2 -5.67 -1.38 -27.98
C SER A 2 -4.60 -1.99 -27.08
N ASP A 3 -3.48 -1.29 -26.91
CA ASP A 3 -2.54 -1.57 -25.83
C ASP A 3 -3.27 -1.27 -24.52
N SER A 4 -3.96 -2.29 -24.02
CA SER A 4 -4.46 -2.30 -22.65
C SER A 4 -3.23 -2.47 -21.78
N VAL A 5 -2.82 -1.41 -21.09
CA VAL A 5 -1.84 -1.51 -20.02
C VAL A 5 -2.28 -2.68 -19.12
N PRO A 6 -1.43 -3.69 -18.88
CA PRO A 6 -1.81 -4.80 -18.01
C PRO A 6 -2.28 -4.21 -16.68
N LYS A 7 -3.50 -4.57 -16.27
CA LYS A 7 -3.99 -4.20 -14.94
C LYS A 7 -3.05 -4.86 -13.92
N ALA A 8 -2.53 -4.06 -12.99
CA ALA A 8 -1.69 -4.59 -11.93
C ALA A 8 -2.43 -5.71 -11.17
N SER A 9 -1.65 -6.67 -10.67
CA SER A 9 -2.12 -7.73 -9.80
C SER A 9 -2.71 -7.15 -8.51
N ALA A 10 -3.69 -7.83 -7.95
CA ALA A 10 -4.28 -7.43 -6.68
C ALA A 10 -3.23 -7.34 -5.54
N ALA A 11 -2.19 -8.17 -5.59
CA ALA A 11 -1.09 -8.10 -4.66
C ALA A 11 -0.30 -6.79 -4.81
N ALA A 12 0.05 -6.38 -6.03
CA ALA A 12 0.74 -5.12 -6.29
C ALA A 12 -0.11 -3.91 -5.88
N THR A 13 -1.41 -3.92 -6.24
CA THR A 13 -2.37 -2.89 -5.81
C THR A 13 -2.44 -2.79 -4.29
N ALA A 14 -2.54 -3.93 -3.59
CA ALA A 14 -2.63 -3.95 -2.14
C ALA A 14 -1.33 -3.46 -1.48
N ALA A 15 -0.16 -3.95 -1.89
CA ALA A 15 1.11 -3.59 -1.28
C ALA A 15 1.47 -2.11 -1.50
N CYS A 16 1.33 -1.60 -2.73
CA CYS A 16 1.55 -0.17 -3.04
C CYS A 16 0.50 0.72 -2.35
N GLY A 17 -0.77 0.32 -2.44
CA GLY A 17 -1.88 1.10 -1.91
C GLY A 17 -1.84 1.23 -0.39
N VAL A 18 -1.51 0.15 0.32
CA VAL A 18 -1.39 0.18 1.78
C VAL A 18 -0.29 1.13 2.23
N TYR A 19 0.89 1.09 1.59
CA TYR A 19 1.94 2.06 1.87
C TYR A 19 1.43 3.49 1.69
N LEU A 20 0.77 3.78 0.57
CA LEU A 20 0.25 5.11 0.26
C LEU A 20 -0.84 5.58 1.23
N LEU A 21 -1.80 4.71 1.58
CA LEU A 21 -2.88 5.04 2.52
C LEU A 21 -2.33 5.45 3.88
N VAL A 22 -1.38 4.68 4.41
CA VAL A 22 -0.75 4.96 5.70
C VAL A 22 0.08 6.24 5.60
N ALA A 23 0.93 6.36 4.57
CA ALA A 23 1.81 7.52 4.40
C ALA A 23 1.04 8.84 4.17
N LEU A 24 -0.16 8.80 3.59
CA LEU A 24 -0.99 9.97 3.32
C LEU A 24 -2.04 10.27 4.41
N ALA A 25 -2.20 9.40 5.41
CA ALA A 25 -3.30 9.45 6.38
C ALA A 25 -3.41 10.77 7.16
N ASP A 26 -2.29 11.45 7.43
CA ASP A 26 -2.24 12.71 8.19
C ASP A 26 -2.25 13.99 7.31
N ALA A 27 -2.39 13.86 5.99
CA ALA A 27 -2.53 14.97 5.02
C ALA A 27 -1.50 16.14 5.09
N ARG A 28 -0.43 16.04 5.90
CA ARG A 28 0.72 16.96 5.95
C ARG A 28 1.90 16.49 5.10
N VAL A 29 1.62 15.81 4.00
CA VAL A 29 2.67 15.24 3.16
C VAL A 29 3.33 16.33 2.32
N VAL A 30 4.40 16.87 2.90
CA VAL A 30 5.60 17.28 2.16
C VAL A 30 6.12 16.01 1.48
N ALA A 31 6.16 16.01 0.15
CA ALA A 31 6.79 15.01 -0.71
C ALA A 31 6.89 13.60 -0.08
N ILE A 32 5.83 12.77 -0.19
CA ILE A 32 6.07 11.32 -0.13
C ILE A 32 7.07 11.07 -1.24
N GLU A 33 8.29 10.72 -0.85
CA GLU A 33 9.33 10.36 -1.78
C GLU A 33 8.94 8.99 -2.33
N GLU A 34 8.42 8.99 -3.56
CA GLU A 34 8.41 7.81 -4.42
C GLU A 34 9.75 7.05 -4.33
N ALA A 35 10.87 7.77 -4.13
CA ALA A 35 12.20 7.23 -3.86
C ALA A 35 12.29 6.36 -2.58
N ARG A 36 11.51 6.64 -1.53
CA ARG A 36 11.48 5.83 -0.30
C ARG A 36 10.81 4.49 -0.52
N PHE A 37 9.68 4.49 -1.24
CA PHE A 37 8.97 3.25 -1.55
C PHE A 37 9.76 2.42 -2.58
N LEU A 38 10.03 3.00 -3.76
CA LEU A 38 10.67 2.29 -4.87
C LEU A 38 12.17 2.07 -4.67
N GLY A 39 12.85 2.92 -3.89
CA GLY A 39 14.28 2.78 -3.58
C GLY A 39 14.59 2.08 -2.26
N GLY A 40 13.59 1.89 -1.38
CA GLY A 40 13.77 1.28 -0.06
C GLY A 40 12.87 0.08 0.16
N VAL A 41 11.56 0.30 0.25
CA VAL A 41 10.57 -0.73 0.61
C VAL A 41 10.55 -1.90 -0.36
N VAL A 42 10.62 -1.62 -1.67
CA VAL A 42 10.62 -2.66 -2.71
C VAL A 42 11.90 -3.54 -2.68
N ASN A 43 12.96 -3.11 -2.00
CA ASN A 43 14.16 -3.91 -1.81
C ASN A 43 14.06 -4.91 -0.63
N ASP A 44 12.99 -4.84 0.16
CA ASP A 44 12.74 -5.80 1.24
C ASP A 44 12.50 -7.22 0.67
N PRO A 45 12.99 -8.29 1.33
CA PRO A 45 12.75 -9.66 0.90
C PRO A 45 11.28 -10.03 0.65
N ALA A 46 10.33 -9.38 1.32
CA ALA A 46 8.90 -9.58 1.12
C ALA A 46 8.42 -9.21 -0.30
N PHE A 47 9.16 -8.37 -1.01
CA PHE A 47 8.84 -7.93 -2.38
C PHE A 47 9.52 -8.75 -3.48
N ARG A 48 10.32 -9.78 -3.17
CA ARG A 48 11.07 -10.57 -4.18
C ARG A 48 10.20 -11.24 -5.26
N GLY A 49 8.92 -11.47 -4.98
CA GLY A 49 7.96 -12.05 -5.93
C GLY A 49 7.25 -11.04 -6.84
N PHE A 50 7.53 -9.74 -6.69
CA PHE A 50 6.83 -8.67 -7.39
C PHE A 50 7.69 -8.10 -8.53
N ASP A 51 7.05 -7.75 -9.65
CA ASP A 51 7.70 -6.99 -10.70
C ASP A 51 7.82 -5.51 -10.29
N THR A 52 9.06 -5.00 -10.17
CA THR A 52 9.33 -3.62 -9.79
C THR A 52 8.71 -2.59 -10.75
N ARG A 53 8.62 -2.88 -12.04
CA ARG A 53 7.97 -1.98 -13.02
C ARG A 53 6.46 -1.94 -12.82
N GLU A 54 5.87 -3.09 -12.50
CA GLU A 54 4.45 -3.18 -12.15
C GLU A 54 4.17 -2.37 -10.87
N LEU A 55 4.97 -2.55 -9.82
CA LEU A 55 4.86 -1.77 -8.58
C LEU A 55 4.99 -0.26 -8.83
N ALA A 56 5.96 0.17 -9.63
CA ALA A 56 6.17 1.59 -9.94
C ALA A 56 5.02 2.20 -10.73
N GLY A 57 4.49 1.48 -11.73
CA GLY A 57 3.31 1.92 -12.49
C GLY A 57 2.07 2.01 -11.60
N GLU A 58 1.86 0.99 -10.77
CA GLU A 58 0.70 0.91 -9.87
C GLU A 58 0.75 1.94 -8.75
N TYR A 59 1.93 2.19 -8.19
CA TYR A 59 2.16 3.25 -7.21
C TYR A 59 1.73 4.61 -7.76
N ASN A 60 2.17 4.96 -8.97
CA ASN A 60 1.85 6.24 -9.59
C ASN A 60 0.35 6.37 -9.91
N ARG A 61 -0.28 5.28 -10.36
CA ARG A 61 -1.73 5.23 -10.60
C ARG A 61 -2.52 5.46 -9.31
N LEU A 62 -2.19 4.73 -8.24
CA LEU A 62 -2.88 4.83 -6.96
C LEU A 62 -2.65 6.19 -6.30
N LEU A 63 -1.44 6.75 -6.41
CA LEU A 63 -1.14 8.09 -5.91
C LEU A 63 -2.00 9.15 -6.62
N ALA A 64 -2.15 9.04 -7.94
CA ALA A 64 -3.03 9.94 -8.69
C ALA A 64 -4.49 9.77 -8.26
N LEU A 65 -4.96 8.52 -8.10
CA LEU A 65 -6.33 8.24 -7.68
C LEU A 65 -6.62 8.71 -6.26
N LEU A 66 -5.70 8.53 -5.30
CA LEU A 66 -5.85 9.01 -3.92
C LEU A 66 -5.94 10.54 -3.84
N ARG A 67 -5.31 11.25 -4.77
CA ARG A 67 -5.40 12.72 -4.88
C ARG A 67 -6.70 13.21 -5.49
N ASP A 68 -7.30 12.41 -6.38
CA ASP A 68 -8.54 12.74 -7.10
C ASP A 68 -9.78 12.31 -6.30
N ASP A 69 -9.85 11.04 -5.91
CA ASP A 69 -10.91 10.45 -5.10
C ASP A 69 -10.34 9.46 -4.07
N TRP A 70 -10.06 10.00 -2.89
CA TRP A 70 -9.55 9.23 -1.75
C TRP A 70 -10.42 8.00 -1.43
N LYS A 71 -11.76 8.16 -1.43
CA LYS A 71 -12.67 7.09 -0.99
C LYS A 71 -12.70 5.95 -2.00
N ALA A 72 -12.70 6.27 -3.29
CA ALA A 72 -12.64 5.27 -4.34
C ALA A 72 -11.32 4.50 -4.30
N ALA A 73 -10.19 5.21 -4.16
CA ALA A 73 -8.89 4.58 -4.03
C ALA A 73 -8.78 3.69 -2.78
N GLU A 74 -9.20 4.20 -1.62
CA GLU A 74 -9.20 3.43 -0.37
C GLU A 74 -10.01 2.13 -0.51
N ALA A 75 -11.22 2.21 -1.08
CA ALA A 75 -12.04 1.03 -1.32
C ALA A 75 -11.37 0.04 -2.29
N GLU A 76 -10.73 0.52 -3.35
CA GLU A 76 -10.01 -0.33 -4.31
C GLU A 76 -8.86 -1.08 -3.60
N ILE A 77 -8.06 -0.37 -2.81
CA ILE A 77 -6.91 -0.92 -2.09
C ILE A 77 -7.34 -1.96 -1.05
N LEU A 78 -8.37 -1.65 -0.25
CA LEU A 78 -8.88 -2.58 0.77
C LEU A 78 -9.50 -3.83 0.15
N ASN A 79 -10.20 -3.70 -0.99
CA ASN A 79 -10.71 -4.85 -1.74
C ASN A 79 -9.58 -5.72 -2.29
N ALA A 80 -8.52 -5.09 -2.82
CA ALA A 80 -7.33 -5.81 -3.27
C ALA A 80 -6.68 -6.58 -2.11
N ALA A 81 -6.46 -5.94 -0.96
CA ALA A 81 -5.92 -6.58 0.24
C ALA A 81 -6.78 -7.76 0.71
N SER A 82 -8.11 -7.60 0.76
CA SER A 82 -9.02 -8.69 1.13
C SER A 82 -9.00 -9.85 0.15
N SER A 83 -8.72 -9.61 -1.13
CA SER A 83 -8.67 -10.67 -2.14
C SER A 83 -7.41 -11.53 -2.05
N VAL A 84 -6.33 -11.00 -1.46
CA VAL A 84 -5.03 -11.67 -1.33
C VAL A 84 -4.74 -12.14 0.10
N LYS A 85 -5.70 -12.06 1.03
CA LYS A 85 -5.50 -12.39 2.45
C LYS A 85 -5.05 -13.83 2.74
N SER A 86 -5.22 -14.75 1.78
CA SER A 86 -4.74 -16.14 1.88
C SER A 86 -3.38 -16.38 1.20
N ASP A 87 -2.81 -15.36 0.56
CA ASP A 87 -1.48 -15.40 -0.04
C ASP A 87 -0.46 -14.85 0.96
N GLU A 88 0.30 -15.75 1.59
CA GLU A 88 1.30 -15.39 2.60
C GLU A 88 2.37 -14.42 2.07
N THR A 89 2.73 -14.50 0.79
CA THR A 89 3.72 -13.60 0.19
C THR A 89 3.14 -12.20 0.07
N ALA A 90 1.92 -12.09 -0.45
CA ALA A 90 1.22 -10.80 -0.55
C ALA A 90 0.96 -10.18 0.82
N VAL A 91 0.48 -10.98 1.79
CA VAL A 91 0.25 -10.52 3.17
C VAL A 91 1.55 -10.01 3.81
N SER A 92 2.66 -10.73 3.63
CA SER A 92 3.97 -10.29 4.14
C SER A 92 4.40 -8.95 3.54
N ALA A 93 4.26 -8.78 2.22
CA ALA A 93 4.58 -7.51 1.55
C ALA A 93 3.68 -6.36 2.03
N ILE A 94 2.40 -6.61 2.26
CA ILE A 94 1.45 -5.62 2.79
C ILE A 94 1.82 -5.19 4.21
N LYS A 95 2.21 -6.12 5.08
CA LYS A 95 2.67 -5.80 6.44
C LYS A 95 3.93 -4.93 6.41
N VAL A 96 4.92 -5.30 5.58
CA VAL A 96 6.13 -4.49 5.40
C VAL A 96 5.79 -3.10 4.87
N ALA A 97 4.91 -3.01 3.86
CA ALA A 97 4.45 -1.74 3.31
C ALA A 97 3.82 -0.83 4.37
N ALA A 98 2.90 -1.36 5.18
CA ALA A 98 2.25 -0.61 6.25
C ALA A 98 3.25 -0.10 7.29
N ARG A 99 4.15 -0.98 7.76
CA ARG A 99 5.17 -0.62 8.77
C ARG A 99 6.15 0.44 8.27
N GLN A 100 6.60 0.30 7.03
CA GLN A 100 7.58 1.23 6.44
C GLN A 100 6.97 2.58 6.07
N ALA A 101 5.63 2.70 6.06
CA ALA A 101 4.94 3.96 5.84
C ALA A 101 4.84 4.83 7.10
N ILE A 102 4.94 4.25 8.31
CA ILE A 102 4.77 4.94 9.62
C ILE A 102 5.95 5.90 9.98
N VAL A 103 6.79 6.30 9.02
CA VAL A 103 8.17 6.69 9.38
C VAL A 103 8.41 8.19 9.55
N ALA A 104 8.82 8.56 10.76
CA ALA A 104 10.12 9.16 11.13
C ALA A 104 10.16 9.48 12.64
N ASP A 105 9.00 9.73 13.24
CA ASP A 105 8.89 10.17 14.64
C ASP A 105 8.55 9.03 15.62
N GLN A 106 8.42 7.77 15.13
CA GLN A 106 8.00 6.57 15.88
C GLN A 106 6.65 6.71 16.63
N LEU A 107 5.88 7.76 16.34
CA LEU A 107 4.57 8.00 16.93
C LEU A 107 3.51 7.78 15.86
N ILE A 108 2.71 6.73 16.06
CA ILE A 108 1.53 6.47 15.25
C ILE A 108 0.49 7.55 15.57
N LYS A 109 0.00 8.23 14.55
CA LYS A 109 -1.07 9.24 14.72
C LYS A 109 -2.44 8.56 14.72
N PRO A 110 -3.48 9.14 15.36
CA PRO A 110 -4.82 8.56 15.36
C PRO A 110 -5.38 8.24 13.97
N GLN A 111 -5.04 9.04 12.95
CA GLN A 111 -5.45 8.80 11.57
C GLN A 111 -4.77 7.57 10.96
N GLU A 112 -3.48 7.37 11.26
CA GLU A 112 -2.72 6.20 10.83
C GLU A 112 -3.25 4.94 11.53
N GLU A 113 -3.59 5.01 12.83
CA GLU A 113 -4.23 3.90 13.56
C GLU A 113 -5.55 3.47 12.91
N LEU A 114 -6.39 4.44 12.52
CA LEU A 114 -7.66 4.14 11.84
C LEU A 114 -7.45 3.47 10.48
N VAL A 115 -6.45 3.90 9.71
CA VAL A 115 -6.11 3.28 8.42
C VAL A 115 -5.55 1.86 8.63
N LEU A 116 -4.62 1.69 9.58
CA LEU A 116 -4.07 0.37 9.94
C LEU A 116 -5.16 -0.59 10.39
N ALA A 117 -6.11 -0.15 11.22
CA ALA A 117 -7.24 -0.98 11.64
C ALA A 117 -8.12 -1.44 10.47
N ARG A 118 -8.34 -0.58 9.46
CA ARG A 118 -9.07 -0.94 8.24
C ARG A 118 -8.32 -1.97 7.40
N ILE A 119 -7.01 -1.79 7.26
CA ILE A 119 -6.14 -2.75 6.55
C ILE A 119 -6.13 -4.09 7.28
N ALA A 120 -6.04 -4.09 8.61
CA ALA A 120 -6.12 -5.30 9.44
C ALA A 120 -7.43 -6.04 9.19
N GLY A 121 -8.55 -5.31 9.24
CA GLY A 121 -9.88 -5.86 8.95
C GLY A 121 -9.98 -6.45 7.55
N ALA A 122 -9.40 -5.80 6.53
CA ALA A 122 -9.38 -6.33 5.16
C ALA A 122 -8.58 -7.64 5.05
N LEU A 123 -7.46 -7.75 5.76
CA LEU A 123 -6.64 -8.96 5.81
C LEU A 123 -7.23 -10.05 6.74
N GLY A 124 -8.24 -9.73 7.55
CA GLY A 124 -8.76 -10.64 8.57
C GLY A 124 -7.78 -10.87 9.73
N LEU A 125 -6.94 -9.88 10.03
CA LEU A 125 -5.93 -9.90 11.08
C LEU A 125 -6.35 -9.01 12.26
N ALA A 126 -5.75 -9.23 13.42
CA ALA A 126 -5.78 -8.26 14.50
C ALA A 126 -4.86 -7.06 14.18
N ALA A 127 -5.18 -5.88 14.72
CA ALA A 127 -4.47 -4.65 14.40
C ALA A 127 -3.00 -4.65 14.87
N ASP A 128 -2.68 -5.42 15.91
CA ASP A 128 -1.32 -5.63 16.43
C ASP A 128 -0.49 -6.61 15.58
N GLU A 129 -1.11 -7.30 14.61
CA GLU A 129 -0.42 -8.17 13.66
C GLU A 129 0.07 -7.43 12.40
N LEU A 130 -0.27 -6.15 12.26
CA LEU A 130 0.21 -5.24 11.22
C LEU A 130 1.53 -4.57 11.61
#